data_AF-A0AA35UNB9-F1
#
_entry.id   AF-A0AA35UNB9-F1
#
_cell.length_a   1.000
_cell.length_b   1.000
_cell.length_c   1.000
_cell.angle_alpha   90.00
_cell.angle_beta   90.00
_cell.angle_gamma   90.00
#
_symmetry.space_group_name_H-M   'P 1'
#
loop_
_entity.id
_entity.type
_entity.pdbx_description
1 polymer ?
#
loop_
_entity_poly.entity_id
_entity_poly.type
_entity_poly.pdbx_seq_one_letter_code
_entity_poly.pdbx_strand_id
1 'polypeptide(L)'
;MLDIRTFDAKGGGNVLYKALAHPIAAEALETLSARLQGGGEFAIYDPDDRLATLAALYPAFRPTAGIYTHDSERVGSPDSWGRPQKALTTLSGDAATTVLVPSFEHEKIMGRLARVIRDDQVVFTLQDACLPGSMLSNPRQYLDKLNFATNFAFFRDDERFSTRLVTANYWCNYGATHVRYWMRLFDGQGEVLAEWEHPVPDGPAGIVIDSAEIRTRFDLPAFCGQLFIHVLGARGHDVVKYALDVYGKTDEPSLSVTHDANAWPSPRFATLPAPAPGERIVLWVQNSHATPIPAGTMTINPMGVEQHAPIVEEIGPFATHAVDIGALLPGLAWPTQLEFRAGNHLVRPRYEVSDGLCTRIAHMNVERSDLRPEPALRQFPADLGRGFLLPFPVLDPKFFESWVQPTPMSESIESLPVRLDLFGEDGQPRGQHFLGNLPRGHRVAVALHDLMDEPGHADLVYDFRDGGEGDGWLHGLMRYRLRANGHTAETSFGSHIFNTLMTWRHEPQSYSGPPPGLTTRLFLKLGQDSRRSFSCLIYPASITGLPDSETILHLHDANGVEIAQSTIRIAASGSHMVWPHEIFGVETVEKAGAGGYVLIRDLTCRLFGYHGQRDATGAFSLDHMFGF
;
A
#
# COMPACT_ATOMS: atom_id res chain seq x y z
N MET A 1 -10.57 -5.92 -16.19
CA MET A 1 -10.54 -5.74 -14.72
C MET A 1 -11.11 -6.99 -14.09
N LEU A 2 -10.44 -7.52 -13.06
CA LEU A 2 -10.97 -8.65 -12.30
C LEU A 2 -12.18 -8.18 -11.48
N ASP A 3 -13.27 -8.94 -11.58
CA ASP A 3 -14.47 -8.74 -10.79
C ASP A 3 -14.29 -9.34 -9.38
N ILE A 4 -13.40 -8.70 -8.62
CA ILE A 4 -13.12 -9.04 -7.22
C ILE A 4 -13.39 -7.82 -6.35
N ARG A 5 -14.00 -8.06 -5.19
CA ARG A 5 -14.08 -7.05 -4.13
C ARG A 5 -12.89 -7.23 -3.21
N THR A 6 -11.92 -6.33 -3.25
CA THR A 6 -10.73 -6.39 -2.38
C THR A 6 -10.92 -5.59 -1.10
N PHE A 7 -11.66 -4.49 -1.15
CA PHE A 7 -11.90 -3.59 -0.02
C PHE A 7 -13.30 -2.96 -0.06
N ASP A 8 -13.88 -2.71 1.11
CA ASP A 8 -15.11 -1.95 1.32
C ASP A 8 -14.89 -0.86 2.38
N ALA A 9 -15.38 0.35 2.14
CA ALA A 9 -15.28 1.45 3.09
C ALA A 9 -16.08 1.21 4.39
N LYS A 10 -17.14 0.38 4.35
CA LYS A 10 -17.95 0.04 5.54
C LYS A 10 -17.49 -1.23 6.25
N GLY A 11 -17.18 -2.30 5.49
CA GLY A 11 -16.80 -3.62 6.01
C GLY A 11 -15.30 -3.87 6.14
N GLY A 12 -14.44 -3.00 5.60
CA GLY A 12 -12.99 -3.19 5.56
C GLY A 12 -12.53 -4.11 4.42
N GLY A 13 -11.33 -4.66 4.55
CA GLY A 13 -10.75 -5.57 3.55
C GLY A 13 -11.49 -6.90 3.42
N ASN A 14 -11.56 -7.45 2.20
CA ASN A 14 -12.24 -8.71 1.94
C ASN A 14 -11.35 -9.91 2.27
N VAL A 15 -11.60 -10.55 3.42
CA VAL A 15 -10.84 -11.71 3.88
C VAL A 15 -10.91 -12.90 2.90
N LEU A 16 -12.04 -13.07 2.18
CA LEU A 16 -12.16 -14.11 1.16
C LEU A 16 -11.10 -13.98 0.07
N TYR A 17 -10.85 -12.75 -0.39
CA TYR A 17 -9.80 -12.50 -1.38
C TYR A 17 -8.44 -12.99 -0.88
N LYS A 18 -8.02 -12.57 0.33
CA LYS A 18 -6.74 -12.99 0.89
C LYS A 18 -6.64 -14.50 1.08
N ALA A 19 -7.73 -15.17 1.46
CA ALA A 19 -7.77 -16.62 1.58
C ALA A 19 -7.55 -17.31 0.23
N LEU A 20 -8.23 -16.83 -0.82
CA LEU A 20 -8.13 -17.40 -2.16
C LEU A 20 -6.82 -17.05 -2.89
N ALA A 21 -6.20 -15.92 -2.55
CA ALA A 21 -4.95 -15.44 -3.17
C ALA A 21 -3.68 -15.86 -2.39
N HIS A 22 -3.80 -16.49 -1.22
CA HIS A 22 -2.64 -16.96 -0.48
C HIS A 22 -1.91 -18.04 -1.28
N PRO A 23 -0.56 -17.98 -1.46
CA PRO A 23 0.17 -18.90 -2.33
C PRO A 23 -0.10 -20.40 -2.06
N ILE A 24 -0.09 -20.82 -0.80
CA ILE A 24 -0.44 -22.21 -0.41
C ILE A 24 -1.88 -22.59 -0.81
N ALA A 25 -2.85 -21.71 -0.58
CA ALA A 25 -4.24 -21.99 -0.94
C ALA A 25 -4.42 -22.04 -2.46
N ALA A 26 -3.68 -21.21 -3.19
CA ALA A 26 -3.71 -21.18 -4.64
C ALA A 26 -3.28 -22.49 -5.29
N GLU A 27 -2.18 -23.11 -4.82
CA GLU A 27 -1.73 -24.42 -5.28
C GLU A 27 -2.82 -25.51 -5.09
N ALA A 28 -3.50 -25.47 -3.95
CA ALA A 28 -4.61 -26.38 -3.67
C ALA A 28 -5.83 -26.11 -4.56
N LEU A 29 -6.13 -24.84 -4.85
CA LEU A 29 -7.22 -24.43 -5.75
C LEU A 29 -6.94 -24.83 -7.20
N GLU A 30 -5.70 -24.73 -7.67
CA GLU A 30 -5.30 -25.23 -8.99
C GLU A 30 -5.49 -26.74 -9.09
N THR A 31 -5.06 -27.49 -8.07
CA THR A 31 -5.26 -28.93 -7.98
C THR A 31 -6.75 -29.29 -8.01
N LEU A 32 -7.58 -28.59 -7.22
CA LEU A 32 -9.03 -28.77 -7.22
C LEU A 32 -9.62 -28.46 -8.59
N SER A 33 -9.21 -27.37 -9.22
CA SER A 33 -9.67 -26.97 -10.54
C SER A 33 -9.35 -28.05 -11.59
N ALA A 34 -8.13 -28.59 -11.61
CA ALA A 34 -7.75 -29.66 -12.50
C ALA A 34 -8.59 -30.94 -12.29
N ARG A 35 -8.91 -31.28 -11.04
CA ARG A 35 -9.79 -32.42 -10.71
C ARG A 35 -11.22 -32.21 -11.22
N LEU A 36 -11.77 -31.01 -11.05
CA LEU A 36 -13.10 -30.67 -11.56
C LEU A 36 -13.15 -30.77 -13.09
N GLN A 37 -12.16 -30.21 -13.78
CA GLN A 37 -12.08 -30.25 -15.24
C GLN A 37 -11.87 -31.67 -15.79
N GLY A 38 -11.07 -32.50 -15.11
CA GLY A 38 -10.90 -33.91 -15.46
C GLY A 38 -12.14 -34.79 -15.20
N GLY A 39 -13.04 -34.35 -14.30
CA GLY A 39 -14.28 -35.02 -13.95
C GLY A 39 -15.45 -34.79 -14.93
N GLY A 40 -15.26 -33.93 -15.94
CA GLY A 40 -16.30 -33.59 -16.91
C GLY A 40 -17.21 -32.46 -16.43
N GLU A 41 -18.52 -32.60 -16.60
CA GLU A 41 -19.46 -31.56 -16.20
C GLU A 41 -19.61 -31.47 -14.67
N PHE A 42 -19.64 -30.25 -14.14
CA PHE A 42 -19.90 -30.02 -12.73
C PHE A 42 -20.92 -28.90 -12.51
N ALA A 43 -21.73 -29.10 -11.47
CA ALA A 43 -22.68 -28.13 -10.95
C ALA A 43 -22.06 -27.35 -9.78
N ILE A 44 -22.56 -26.14 -9.53
CA ILE A 44 -22.17 -25.35 -8.35
C ILE A 44 -23.38 -25.06 -7.48
N TYR A 45 -23.25 -25.26 -6.17
CA TYR A 45 -24.15 -24.68 -5.17
C TYR A 45 -23.37 -23.61 -4.40
N ASP A 46 -23.75 -22.34 -4.53
CA ASP A 46 -23.04 -21.22 -3.91
C ASP A 46 -23.87 -20.58 -2.79
N PRO A 47 -23.86 -21.15 -1.57
CA PRO A 47 -24.67 -20.66 -0.46
C PRO A 47 -24.24 -19.29 0.09
N ASP A 48 -22.99 -18.89 -0.16
CA ASP A 48 -22.35 -17.74 0.49
C ASP A 48 -21.90 -16.67 -0.55
N ASP A 49 -22.39 -16.74 -1.79
CA ASP A 49 -22.06 -15.81 -2.89
C ASP A 49 -20.55 -15.62 -3.15
N ARG A 50 -19.78 -16.71 -3.07
CA ARG A 50 -18.31 -16.69 -3.23
C ARG A 50 -17.86 -17.00 -4.66
N LEU A 51 -18.73 -17.56 -5.49
CA LEU A 51 -18.38 -18.05 -6.82
C LEU A 51 -17.85 -16.94 -7.72
N ALA A 52 -18.42 -15.73 -7.67
CA ALA A 52 -17.96 -14.62 -8.49
C ALA A 52 -16.48 -14.30 -8.21
N THR A 53 -16.09 -14.19 -6.93
CA THR A 53 -14.69 -13.93 -6.55
C THR A 53 -13.79 -15.11 -6.92
N LEU A 54 -14.23 -16.34 -6.65
CA LEU A 54 -13.46 -17.55 -6.98
C LEU A 54 -13.20 -17.65 -8.50
N ALA A 55 -14.23 -17.46 -9.33
CA ALA A 55 -14.12 -17.57 -10.78
C ALA A 55 -13.44 -16.37 -11.43
N ALA A 56 -13.40 -15.21 -10.76
CA ALA A 56 -12.59 -14.08 -11.19
C ALA A 56 -11.10 -14.37 -11.02
N LEU A 57 -10.69 -14.94 -9.89
CA LEU A 57 -9.29 -15.34 -9.65
C LEU A 57 -8.90 -16.59 -10.44
N TYR A 58 -9.80 -17.56 -10.55
CA TYR A 58 -9.58 -18.87 -11.16
C TYR A 58 -10.69 -19.18 -12.18
N PRO A 59 -10.54 -18.76 -13.45
CA PRO A 59 -11.60 -18.88 -14.47
C PRO A 59 -12.12 -20.30 -14.73
N ALA A 60 -11.32 -21.32 -14.44
CA ALA A 60 -11.69 -22.73 -14.59
C ALA A 60 -12.74 -23.21 -13.57
N PHE A 61 -13.13 -22.38 -12.59
CA PHE A 61 -14.25 -22.67 -11.68
C PHE A 61 -15.62 -22.25 -12.24
N ARG A 62 -15.70 -21.79 -13.49
CA ARG A 62 -16.99 -21.52 -14.15
C ARG A 62 -17.78 -22.84 -14.34
N PRO A 63 -19.02 -22.94 -13.86
CA PRO A 63 -19.79 -24.18 -13.92
C PRO A 63 -20.25 -24.50 -15.35
N THR A 64 -20.30 -25.80 -15.66
CA THR A 64 -20.82 -26.29 -16.94
C THR A 64 -22.27 -26.77 -16.83
N ALA A 65 -22.66 -27.42 -15.73
CA ALA A 65 -24.02 -27.93 -15.53
C ALA A 65 -25.00 -26.91 -14.93
N GLY A 66 -24.50 -25.80 -14.40
CA GLY A 66 -25.30 -24.68 -13.88
C GLY A 66 -25.10 -24.40 -12.39
N ILE A 67 -25.80 -23.39 -11.90
CA ILE A 67 -25.72 -22.91 -10.53
C ILE A 67 -27.03 -23.17 -9.81
N TYR A 68 -26.92 -23.72 -8.61
CA TYR A 68 -28.01 -24.07 -7.73
C TYR A 68 -28.08 -23.08 -6.57
N THR A 69 -29.31 -22.72 -6.19
CA THR A 69 -29.56 -21.82 -5.07
C THR A 69 -30.62 -22.40 -4.15
N HIS A 70 -30.47 -22.12 -2.85
CA HIS A 70 -31.45 -22.45 -1.83
C HIS A 70 -32.47 -21.32 -1.60
N ASP A 71 -32.19 -20.14 -2.15
CA ASP A 71 -33.06 -18.98 -2.09
C ASP A 71 -34.11 -19.07 -3.21
N SER A 72 -35.38 -19.22 -2.82
CA SER A 72 -36.49 -19.35 -3.76
C SER A 72 -36.68 -18.11 -4.65
N GLU A 73 -36.30 -16.92 -4.18
CA GLU A 73 -36.42 -15.68 -4.98
C GLU A 73 -35.34 -15.59 -6.07
N ARG A 74 -34.23 -16.33 -5.92
CA ARG A 74 -33.17 -16.42 -6.92
C ARG A 74 -33.40 -17.51 -7.96
N VAL A 75 -34.33 -18.43 -7.75
CA VAL A 75 -34.61 -19.48 -8.74
C VAL A 75 -35.14 -18.85 -10.03
N GLY A 76 -34.51 -19.16 -11.17
CA GLY A 76 -34.83 -18.59 -12.47
C GLY A 76 -34.27 -17.19 -12.70
N SER A 77 -33.74 -16.52 -11.67
CA SER A 77 -33.02 -15.25 -11.85
C SER A 77 -31.65 -15.51 -12.48
N PRO A 78 -31.10 -14.55 -13.24
CA PRO A 78 -29.80 -14.71 -13.87
C PRO A 78 -28.69 -14.85 -12.82
N ASP A 79 -27.76 -15.77 -13.06
CA ASP A 79 -26.49 -15.84 -12.36
C ASP A 79 -25.48 -14.79 -12.86
N SER A 80 -24.25 -14.82 -12.33
CA SER A 80 -23.16 -13.93 -12.72
C SER A 80 -22.76 -14.02 -14.21
N TRP A 81 -23.27 -15.00 -14.95
CA TRP A 81 -23.06 -15.19 -16.39
C TRP A 81 -24.36 -15.17 -17.19
N GLY A 82 -25.45 -14.69 -16.60
CA GLY A 82 -26.75 -14.53 -17.27
C GLY A 82 -27.55 -15.82 -17.47
N ARG A 83 -27.15 -16.95 -16.88
CA ARG A 83 -27.91 -18.21 -16.96
C ARG A 83 -28.90 -18.29 -15.80
N PRO A 84 -30.09 -18.90 -15.98
CA PRO A 84 -31.05 -19.03 -14.89
C PRO A 84 -30.52 -19.96 -13.79
N GLN A 85 -30.55 -19.47 -12.55
CA GLN A 85 -30.22 -20.29 -11.37
C GLN A 85 -31.29 -21.39 -11.16
N LYS A 86 -30.86 -22.60 -10.83
CA LYS A 86 -31.70 -23.77 -10.58
C LYS A 86 -32.03 -23.90 -9.09
N ALA A 87 -33.18 -24.48 -8.76
CA ALA A 87 -33.53 -24.76 -7.36
C ALA A 87 -32.64 -25.88 -6.80
N LEU A 88 -32.07 -25.69 -5.61
CA LEU A 88 -31.22 -26.69 -4.95
C LEU A 88 -31.91 -28.06 -4.85
N THR A 89 -33.22 -28.08 -4.60
CA THR A 89 -34.04 -29.31 -4.53
C THR A 89 -34.07 -30.14 -5.82
N THR A 90 -33.65 -29.56 -6.95
CA THR A 90 -33.58 -30.25 -8.25
C THR A 90 -32.20 -30.81 -8.58
N LEU A 91 -31.20 -30.61 -7.71
CA LEU A 91 -29.80 -31.02 -7.94
C LEU A 91 -29.67 -32.55 -8.13
N SER A 92 -30.46 -33.36 -7.42
CA SER A 92 -30.50 -34.81 -7.61
C SER A 92 -31.03 -35.24 -8.97
N GLY A 93 -31.66 -34.36 -9.75
CA GLY A 93 -32.13 -34.66 -11.10
C GLY A 93 -31.12 -34.32 -12.20
N ASP A 94 -30.00 -33.68 -11.87
CA ASP A 94 -29.06 -33.14 -12.86
C ASP A 94 -28.04 -34.17 -13.34
N ALA A 95 -27.58 -34.07 -14.59
CA ALA A 95 -26.61 -35.01 -15.14
C ALA A 95 -25.22 -34.92 -14.49
N ALA A 96 -24.88 -33.79 -13.85
CA ALA A 96 -23.60 -33.61 -13.19
C ALA A 96 -23.39 -34.61 -12.05
N THR A 97 -22.35 -35.42 -12.19
CA THR A 97 -21.82 -36.31 -11.13
C THR A 97 -20.86 -35.58 -10.18
N THR A 98 -20.47 -34.35 -10.52
CA THR A 98 -19.60 -33.53 -9.69
C THR A 98 -20.32 -32.27 -9.25
N VAL A 99 -20.29 -31.98 -7.95
CA VAL A 99 -20.87 -30.77 -7.36
C VAL A 99 -19.79 -30.03 -6.59
N LEU A 100 -19.54 -28.78 -6.95
CA LEU A 100 -18.69 -27.90 -6.16
C LEU A 100 -19.55 -27.00 -5.28
N VAL A 101 -19.19 -26.91 -4.01
CA VAL A 101 -19.74 -25.93 -3.07
C VAL A 101 -18.60 -25.04 -2.61
N PRO A 102 -18.55 -23.74 -3.01
CA PRO A 102 -17.53 -22.78 -2.57
C PRO A 102 -17.57 -22.48 -1.06
N SER A 103 -17.30 -23.47 -0.22
CA SER A 103 -17.33 -23.40 1.24
C SER A 103 -16.09 -24.04 1.83
N PHE A 104 -15.57 -23.45 2.91
CA PHE A 104 -14.45 -24.02 3.67
C PHE A 104 -14.91 -25.04 4.73
N GLU A 105 -16.23 -25.25 4.89
CA GLU A 105 -16.82 -26.12 5.92
C GLU A 105 -17.45 -27.40 5.32
N HIS A 106 -16.62 -28.38 4.93
CA HIS A 106 -17.10 -29.60 4.24
C HIS A 106 -18.20 -30.35 4.98
N GLU A 107 -17.98 -30.71 6.26
CA GLU A 107 -18.94 -31.50 7.05
C GLU A 107 -20.31 -30.84 7.17
N LYS A 108 -20.33 -29.51 7.33
CA LYS A 108 -21.57 -28.73 7.39
C LYS A 108 -22.31 -28.75 6.05
N ILE A 109 -21.56 -28.65 4.94
CA ILE A 109 -22.13 -28.77 3.59
C ILE A 109 -22.68 -30.17 3.36
N MET A 110 -21.95 -31.21 3.72
CA MET A 110 -22.42 -32.60 3.59
C MET A 110 -23.70 -32.84 4.38
N GLY A 111 -23.77 -32.35 5.63
CA GLY A 111 -24.99 -32.41 6.44
C GLY A 111 -26.18 -31.68 5.81
N ARG A 112 -25.95 -30.53 5.16
CA ARG A 112 -26.98 -29.76 4.44
C ARG A 112 -27.45 -30.49 3.17
N LEU A 113 -26.52 -31.08 2.42
CA LEU A 113 -26.79 -31.69 1.12
C LEU A 113 -27.25 -33.15 1.18
N ALA A 114 -27.15 -33.82 2.34
CA ALA A 114 -27.43 -35.24 2.53
C ALA A 114 -28.79 -35.74 2.01
N ARG A 115 -29.78 -34.85 1.83
CA ARG A 115 -31.13 -35.19 1.32
C ARG A 115 -31.37 -34.81 -0.14
N VAL A 116 -30.36 -34.22 -0.79
CA VAL A 116 -30.49 -33.53 -2.09
C VAL A 116 -29.50 -34.08 -3.11
N ILE A 117 -28.36 -34.62 -2.68
CA ILE A 117 -27.40 -35.27 -3.58
C ILE A 117 -27.76 -36.74 -3.80
N ARG A 118 -27.36 -37.29 -4.95
CA ARG A 118 -27.43 -38.72 -5.27
C ARG A 118 -26.16 -39.46 -4.83
N ASP A 119 -26.23 -40.78 -4.75
CA ASP A 119 -25.11 -41.65 -4.36
C ASP A 119 -23.93 -41.60 -5.36
N ASP A 120 -24.18 -41.28 -6.63
CA ASP A 120 -23.18 -41.16 -7.68
C ASP A 120 -22.57 -39.74 -7.78
N GLN A 121 -23.05 -38.79 -6.98
CA GLN A 121 -22.55 -37.42 -6.96
C GLN A 121 -21.41 -37.25 -5.95
N VAL A 122 -20.29 -36.71 -6.43
CA VAL A 122 -19.13 -36.34 -5.61
C VAL A 122 -19.20 -34.85 -5.30
N VAL A 123 -19.18 -34.52 -4.01
CA VAL A 123 -19.19 -33.13 -3.53
C VAL A 123 -17.78 -32.68 -3.20
N PHE A 124 -17.30 -31.64 -3.89
CA PHE A 124 -16.08 -30.92 -3.55
C PHE A 124 -16.40 -29.63 -2.81
N THR A 125 -15.50 -29.24 -1.92
CA THR A 125 -15.54 -27.95 -1.21
C THR A 125 -14.17 -27.29 -1.25
N LEU A 126 -14.06 -26.07 -0.73
CA LEU A 126 -12.78 -25.35 -0.60
C LEU A 126 -12.00 -25.76 0.66
N GLN A 127 -12.47 -26.76 1.43
CA GLN A 127 -11.81 -27.15 2.68
C GLN A 127 -10.36 -27.59 2.47
N ASP A 128 -10.08 -28.29 1.37
CA ASP A 128 -8.71 -28.73 1.03
C ASP A 128 -7.79 -27.56 0.67
N ALA A 129 -8.34 -26.38 0.36
CA ALA A 129 -7.59 -25.16 0.14
C ALA A 129 -7.37 -24.33 1.42
N CYS A 130 -7.86 -24.80 2.57
CA CYS A 130 -7.57 -24.15 3.84
C CYS A 130 -6.07 -24.16 4.14
N LEU A 131 -5.58 -23.07 4.73
CA LEU A 131 -4.23 -23.06 5.29
C LEU A 131 -4.12 -24.08 6.43
N PRO A 132 -2.94 -24.68 6.65
CA PRO A 132 -2.69 -25.54 7.79
C PRO A 132 -3.05 -24.84 9.11
N GLY A 133 -3.59 -25.60 10.08
CA GLY A 133 -4.01 -25.04 11.36
C GLY A 133 -2.90 -24.31 12.14
N SER A 134 -1.63 -24.69 11.92
CA SER A 134 -0.44 -24.03 12.48
C SER A 134 -0.22 -22.60 11.97
N MET A 135 -0.87 -22.22 10.86
CA MET A 135 -0.82 -20.88 10.27
C MET A 135 -2.04 -20.02 10.63
N LEU A 136 -3.00 -20.54 11.42
CA LEU A 136 -4.21 -19.81 11.78
C LEU A 136 -4.07 -19.13 13.15
N SER A 137 -4.10 -17.80 13.17
CA SER A 137 -4.14 -16.99 14.39
C SER A 137 -5.45 -17.18 15.19
N ASN A 138 -6.55 -17.48 14.50
CA ASN A 138 -7.85 -17.85 15.03
C ASN A 138 -8.36 -19.12 14.32
N PRO A 139 -8.10 -20.33 14.86
CA PRO A 139 -8.50 -21.58 14.24
C PRO A 139 -10.02 -21.85 14.30
N ARG A 140 -10.79 -21.08 15.07
CA ARG A 140 -12.24 -21.28 15.21
C ARG A 140 -13.04 -20.76 14.02
N GLN A 141 -12.48 -19.81 13.28
CA GLN A 141 -13.14 -19.18 12.15
C GLN A 141 -12.09 -18.98 11.06
N TYR A 142 -12.14 -19.80 10.00
CA TYR A 142 -11.14 -19.76 8.94
C TYR A 142 -11.05 -18.38 8.28
N LEU A 143 -12.19 -17.80 7.89
CA LEU A 143 -12.28 -16.45 7.31
C LEU A 143 -12.27 -15.33 8.38
N ASP A 144 -11.41 -15.46 9.39
CA ASP A 144 -11.05 -14.36 10.30
C ASP A 144 -9.91 -13.55 9.69
N LYS A 145 -10.01 -12.22 9.71
CA LYS A 145 -8.97 -11.33 9.16
C LYS A 145 -7.58 -11.59 9.76
N LEU A 146 -7.51 -12.01 11.04
CA LEU A 146 -6.25 -12.28 11.73
C LEU A 146 -5.54 -13.54 11.21
N ASN A 147 -6.24 -14.42 10.47
CA ASN A 147 -5.63 -15.55 9.78
C ASN A 147 -4.93 -15.14 8.47
N PHE A 148 -5.09 -13.88 8.06
CA PHE A 148 -4.56 -13.37 6.78
C PHE A 148 -3.96 -11.98 6.95
N ALA A 149 -3.07 -11.83 7.93
CA ALA A 149 -2.22 -10.65 8.05
C ALA A 149 -1.08 -10.74 7.02
N THR A 150 -1.41 -10.40 5.76
CA THR A 150 -0.52 -10.59 4.60
C THR A 150 -0.17 -9.29 3.90
N ASN A 151 0.98 -9.25 3.22
CA ASN A 151 1.37 -8.18 2.29
C ASN A 151 2.46 -8.68 1.31
N PHE A 152 2.72 -7.89 0.27
CA PHE A 152 3.82 -8.10 -0.68
C PHE A 152 4.86 -6.99 -0.54
N ALA A 153 6.12 -7.30 -0.86
CA ALA A 153 7.19 -6.32 -0.98
C ALA A 153 8.01 -6.54 -2.26
N PHE A 154 8.37 -5.47 -2.95
CA PHE A 154 9.39 -5.51 -4.01
C PHE A 154 10.73 -5.91 -3.42
N PHE A 155 11.36 -6.94 -3.98
CA PHE A 155 12.59 -7.49 -3.44
C PHE A 155 13.60 -7.76 -4.56
N ARG A 156 14.78 -7.16 -4.44
CA ARG A 156 15.83 -7.21 -5.46
C ARG A 156 17.19 -7.30 -4.79
N ASP A 157 17.99 -8.26 -5.21
CA ASP A 157 19.42 -8.32 -4.91
C ASP A 157 20.20 -8.68 -6.17
N ASP A 158 21.02 -7.77 -6.66
CA ASP A 158 21.92 -7.98 -7.79
C ASP A 158 23.30 -7.35 -7.53
N GLU A 159 24.11 -7.15 -8.57
CA GLU A 159 25.43 -6.55 -8.42
C GLU A 159 25.36 -5.05 -8.03
N ARG A 160 24.27 -4.37 -8.37
CA ARG A 160 24.09 -2.93 -8.16
C ARG A 160 23.31 -2.62 -6.91
N PHE A 161 22.26 -3.39 -6.60
CA PHE A 161 21.28 -3.04 -5.57
C PHE A 161 20.99 -4.17 -4.61
N SER A 162 20.58 -3.78 -3.41
CA SER A 162 19.83 -4.62 -2.47
C SER A 162 18.60 -3.86 -1.97
N THR A 163 17.56 -4.61 -1.65
CA THR A 163 16.42 -4.14 -0.88
C THR A 163 16.48 -4.61 0.57
N ARG A 164 15.94 -3.79 1.49
CA ARG A 164 15.79 -4.16 2.91
C ARG A 164 14.43 -3.72 3.41
N LEU A 165 13.66 -4.69 3.89
CA LEU A 165 12.41 -4.44 4.58
C LEU A 165 12.69 -4.20 6.06
N VAL A 166 12.12 -3.13 6.61
CA VAL A 166 12.21 -2.81 8.03
C VAL A 166 10.82 -2.51 8.60
N THR A 167 10.50 -3.13 9.72
CA THR A 167 9.24 -2.90 10.47
C THR A 167 9.45 -3.13 11.97
N ALA A 168 8.37 -3.13 12.74
CA ALA A 168 8.39 -3.38 14.18
C ALA A 168 7.38 -4.46 14.56
N ASN A 169 7.61 -5.14 15.69
CA ASN A 169 6.54 -5.89 16.35
C ASN A 169 5.59 -4.94 17.08
N TYR A 170 4.53 -4.52 16.41
CA TYR A 170 3.45 -3.72 17.03
C TYR A 170 2.28 -4.59 17.51
N TRP A 171 2.24 -5.87 17.14
CA TRP A 171 1.22 -6.83 17.56
C TRP A 171 1.28 -7.15 19.05
N CYS A 172 2.46 -7.09 19.65
CA CYS A 172 2.66 -7.28 21.09
C CYS A 172 1.80 -6.32 21.93
N ASN A 173 1.49 -5.12 21.42
CA ASN A 173 0.60 -4.16 22.11
C ASN A 173 -0.84 -4.66 22.23
N TYR A 174 -1.23 -5.65 21.41
CA TYR A 174 -2.52 -6.32 21.46
C TYR A 174 -2.44 -7.68 22.18
N GLY A 175 -1.35 -7.95 22.89
CA GLY A 175 -1.12 -9.21 23.61
C GLY A 175 -0.79 -10.39 22.69
N ALA A 176 -0.32 -10.14 21.46
CA ALA A 176 0.21 -11.21 20.62
C ALA A 176 1.49 -11.80 21.24
N THR A 177 1.58 -13.12 21.25
CA THR A 177 2.77 -13.88 21.61
C THR A 177 3.07 -14.90 20.51
N HIS A 178 4.32 -15.33 20.42
CA HIS A 178 4.83 -16.29 19.44
C HIS A 178 4.52 -15.88 17.99
N VAL A 179 4.64 -14.58 17.72
CA VAL A 179 4.48 -14.04 16.36
C VAL A 179 5.60 -14.60 15.49
N ARG A 180 5.24 -15.03 14.28
CA ARG A 180 6.19 -15.55 13.27
C ARG A 180 5.80 -15.02 11.91
N TYR A 181 6.77 -14.73 11.06
CA TYR A 181 6.51 -14.36 9.68
C TYR A 181 6.78 -15.58 8.81
N TRP A 182 5.77 -16.12 8.16
CA TRP A 182 5.96 -17.04 7.04
C TRP A 182 6.16 -16.23 5.77
N MET A 183 7.21 -16.53 5.02
CA MET A 183 7.62 -15.77 3.87
C MET A 183 7.94 -16.66 2.69
N ARG A 184 7.59 -16.19 1.50
CA ARG A 184 7.91 -16.83 0.23
C ARG A 184 8.43 -15.79 -0.75
N LEU A 185 9.65 -16.00 -1.24
CA LEU A 185 10.30 -15.14 -2.24
C LEU A 185 10.07 -15.72 -3.64
N PHE A 186 9.56 -14.89 -4.54
CA PHE A 186 9.41 -15.18 -5.95
C PHE A 186 10.44 -14.40 -6.78
N ASP A 187 10.91 -14.97 -7.88
CA ASP A 187 11.76 -14.28 -8.86
C ASP A 187 10.95 -13.40 -9.83
N GLY A 188 11.60 -12.93 -10.90
CA GLY A 188 10.95 -12.10 -11.92
C GLY A 188 9.91 -12.86 -12.75
N GLN A 189 10.02 -14.18 -12.83
CA GLN A 189 9.15 -15.07 -13.59
C GLN A 189 8.00 -15.60 -12.73
N GLY A 190 8.06 -15.39 -11.41
CA GLY A 190 7.08 -15.87 -10.44
C GLY A 190 7.43 -17.23 -9.86
N GLU A 191 8.64 -17.75 -10.11
CA GLU A 191 9.10 -19.01 -9.56
C GLU A 191 9.53 -18.82 -8.11
N VAL A 192 9.26 -19.83 -7.28
CA VAL A 192 9.63 -19.79 -5.86
C VAL A 192 11.14 -19.99 -5.70
N LEU A 193 11.82 -18.97 -5.20
CA LEU A 193 13.26 -19.02 -4.88
C LEU A 193 13.52 -19.59 -3.49
N ALA A 194 12.73 -19.16 -2.50
CA ALA A 194 12.91 -19.56 -1.11
C ALA A 194 11.62 -19.41 -0.31
N GLU A 195 11.46 -20.25 0.71
CA GLU A 195 10.38 -20.21 1.68
C GLU A 195 10.92 -20.45 3.09
N TRP A 196 10.50 -19.64 4.07
CA TRP A 196 10.92 -19.82 5.46
C TRP A 196 9.98 -19.17 6.47
N GLU A 197 10.07 -19.63 7.72
CA GLU A 197 9.54 -18.90 8.88
C GLU A 197 10.65 -18.07 9.54
N HIS A 198 10.29 -16.86 9.95
CA HIS A 198 11.14 -15.95 10.71
C HIS A 198 10.49 -15.65 12.06
N PRO A 199 11.12 -16.04 13.19
CA PRO A 199 10.56 -15.80 14.51
C PRO A 199 10.60 -14.31 14.85
N VAL A 200 9.58 -13.82 15.56
CA VAL A 200 9.52 -12.45 16.07
C VAL A 200 9.51 -12.50 17.60
N PRO A 201 10.31 -11.67 18.29
CA PRO A 201 10.28 -11.60 19.75
C PRO A 201 8.89 -11.25 20.29
N ASP A 202 8.51 -11.79 21.45
CA ASP A 202 7.18 -11.55 22.04
C ASP A 202 6.95 -10.09 22.44
N GLY A 203 8.03 -9.36 22.76
CA GLY A 203 8.00 -7.93 23.07
C GLY A 203 8.07 -7.03 21.84
N PRO A 204 8.08 -5.70 22.06
CA PRO A 204 8.48 -4.76 21.02
C PRO A 204 9.85 -5.17 20.45
N ALA A 205 10.02 -5.08 19.14
CA ALA A 205 11.28 -5.41 18.48
C ALA A 205 11.32 -4.77 17.10
N GLY A 206 12.52 -4.42 16.63
CA GLY A 206 12.76 -4.09 15.23
C GLY A 206 12.88 -5.38 14.42
N ILE A 207 12.25 -5.41 13.25
CA ILE A 207 12.29 -6.55 12.34
C ILE A 207 12.93 -6.09 11.04
N VAL A 208 14.00 -6.76 10.64
CA VAL A 208 14.77 -6.45 9.43
C VAL A 208 14.88 -7.70 8.57
N ILE A 209 14.54 -7.58 7.29
CA ILE A 209 14.71 -8.64 6.29
C ILE A 209 15.49 -8.04 5.12
N ASP A 210 16.73 -8.49 4.94
CA ASP A 210 17.65 -7.95 3.94
C ASP A 210 17.83 -8.92 2.77
N SER A 211 17.62 -8.45 1.54
CA SER A 211 17.74 -9.26 0.34
C SER A 211 19.14 -9.84 0.10
N ALA A 212 20.22 -9.16 0.50
CA ALA A 212 21.58 -9.67 0.42
C ALA A 212 21.82 -10.82 1.40
N GLU A 213 21.25 -10.71 2.62
CA GLU A 213 21.28 -11.79 3.60
C GLU A 213 20.49 -13.00 3.10
N ILE A 214 19.28 -12.79 2.56
CA ILE A 214 18.44 -13.85 1.99
C ILE A 214 19.15 -14.54 0.82
N ARG A 215 19.76 -13.76 -0.09
CA ARG A 215 20.54 -14.31 -1.20
C ARG A 215 21.67 -15.20 -0.71
N THR A 216 22.41 -14.75 0.31
CA THR A 216 23.53 -15.51 0.89
C THR A 216 23.03 -16.75 1.64
N ARG A 217 21.98 -16.60 2.46
CA ARG A 217 21.41 -17.65 3.30
C ARG A 217 20.89 -18.84 2.50
N PHE A 218 20.31 -18.58 1.33
CA PHE A 218 19.70 -19.61 0.47
C PHE A 218 20.53 -19.93 -0.78
N ASP A 219 21.75 -19.39 -0.90
CA ASP A 219 22.65 -19.59 -2.05
C ASP A 219 21.97 -19.27 -3.40
N LEU A 220 21.31 -18.10 -3.47
CA LEU A 220 20.51 -17.70 -4.63
C LEU A 220 21.34 -16.91 -5.66
N PRO A 221 21.00 -17.02 -6.97
CA PRO A 221 21.50 -16.09 -7.97
C PRO A 221 20.98 -14.66 -7.71
N ALA A 222 21.44 -13.70 -8.50
CA ALA A 222 20.84 -12.37 -8.49
C ALA A 222 19.35 -12.47 -8.88
N PHE A 223 18.49 -11.68 -8.24
CA PHE A 223 17.05 -11.71 -8.46
C PHE A 223 16.42 -10.32 -8.39
N CYS A 224 15.29 -10.16 -9.08
CA CYS A 224 14.39 -9.03 -8.96
C CYS A 224 12.96 -9.57 -9.05
N GLY A 225 12.23 -9.52 -7.95
CA GLY A 225 10.94 -10.16 -7.82
C GLY A 225 10.13 -9.59 -6.67
N GLN A 226 9.41 -10.46 -5.96
CA GLN A 226 8.55 -10.05 -4.86
C GLN A 226 8.56 -11.04 -3.69
N LEU A 227 8.51 -10.49 -2.48
CA LEU A 227 8.40 -11.23 -1.24
C LEU A 227 6.94 -11.21 -0.78
N PHE A 228 6.31 -12.38 -0.68
CA PHE A 228 5.04 -12.54 0.02
C PHE A 228 5.30 -12.74 1.52
N ILE A 229 4.55 -12.02 2.35
CA ILE A 229 4.69 -12.01 3.81
C ILE A 229 3.35 -12.39 4.42
N HIS A 230 3.36 -13.35 5.35
CA HIS A 230 2.22 -13.69 6.19
C HIS A 230 2.64 -13.69 7.67
N VAL A 231 2.05 -12.79 8.45
CA VAL A 231 2.24 -12.73 9.91
C VAL A 231 1.31 -13.71 10.61
N LEU A 232 1.90 -14.74 11.22
CA LEU A 232 1.24 -15.74 12.05
C LEU A 232 1.17 -15.27 13.50
N GLY A 233 0.06 -15.54 14.19
CA GLY A 233 -0.13 -15.15 15.59
C GLY A 233 -0.56 -13.69 15.77
N ALA A 234 -0.98 -13.01 14.71
CA ALA A 234 -1.44 -11.63 14.75
C ALA A 234 -2.65 -11.42 15.69
N ARG A 235 -2.72 -10.25 16.33
CA ARG A 235 -3.81 -9.81 17.23
C ARG A 235 -4.18 -8.36 16.97
N GLY A 236 -5.45 -7.99 17.17
CA GLY A 236 -5.91 -6.61 17.02
C GLY A 236 -6.30 -6.22 15.59
N HIS A 237 -5.38 -6.33 14.63
CA HIS A 237 -5.60 -6.01 13.21
C HIS A 237 -4.89 -7.01 12.27
N ASP A 238 -4.99 -6.83 10.96
CA ASP A 238 -4.36 -7.67 9.91
C ASP A 238 -3.46 -6.86 8.95
N VAL A 239 -3.22 -5.59 9.28
CA VAL A 239 -2.38 -4.68 8.48
C VAL A 239 -0.91 -4.95 8.74
N VAL A 240 -0.15 -5.27 7.69
CA VAL A 240 1.31 -5.46 7.72
C VAL A 240 1.97 -4.22 7.12
N LYS A 241 2.54 -3.38 7.98
CA LYS A 241 3.21 -2.12 7.61
C LYS A 241 4.72 -2.35 7.53
N TYR A 242 5.39 -1.77 6.55
CA TYR A 242 6.85 -1.79 6.47
C TYR A 242 7.41 -0.58 5.71
N ALA A 243 8.66 -0.24 6.01
CA ALA A 243 9.51 0.56 5.13
C ALA A 243 10.39 -0.37 4.29
N LEU A 244 10.64 0.00 3.05
CA LEU A 244 11.48 -0.72 2.11
C LEU A 244 12.59 0.22 1.64
N ASP A 245 13.79 -0.02 2.13
CA ASP A 245 14.99 0.62 1.62
C ASP A 245 15.44 -0.06 0.34
N VAL A 246 15.90 0.74 -0.61
CA VAL A 246 16.63 0.29 -1.79
C VAL A 246 17.96 1.02 -1.77
N TYR A 247 19.04 0.26 -1.74
CA TYR A 247 20.36 0.83 -1.55
C TYR A 247 21.37 0.26 -2.53
N GLY A 248 22.23 1.14 -3.03
CA GLY A 248 23.36 0.79 -3.88
C GLY A 248 24.41 -0.03 -3.14
N LYS A 249 25.04 -0.95 -3.87
CA LYS A 249 26.24 -1.69 -3.46
C LYS A 249 27.46 -0.99 -4.02
N THR A 250 28.58 -1.13 -3.32
CA THR A 250 29.89 -0.59 -3.75
C THR A 250 29.83 0.91 -4.01
N ASP A 251 29.98 1.34 -5.27
CA ASP A 251 30.03 2.75 -5.70
C ASP A 251 28.69 3.25 -6.28
N GLU A 252 27.62 2.46 -6.23
CA GLU A 252 26.29 2.85 -6.71
C GLU A 252 25.68 3.91 -5.75
N PRO A 253 25.47 5.17 -6.18
CA PRO A 253 25.03 6.25 -5.30
C PRO A 253 23.54 6.17 -4.94
N SER A 254 22.83 5.16 -5.43
CA SER A 254 21.39 5.05 -5.27
C SER A 254 20.97 4.77 -3.82
N LEU A 255 20.01 5.55 -3.35
CA LEU A 255 19.40 5.41 -2.04
C LEU A 255 17.94 5.84 -2.15
N SER A 256 17.02 4.96 -1.80
CA SER A 256 15.59 5.21 -1.82
C SER A 256 14.92 4.53 -0.65
N VAL A 257 13.76 5.06 -0.28
CA VAL A 257 12.88 4.47 0.72
C VAL A 257 11.48 4.57 0.17
N THR A 258 10.73 3.49 0.30
CA THR A 258 9.28 3.49 0.12
C THR A 258 8.65 2.88 1.36
N HIS A 259 7.34 2.98 1.54
CA HIS A 259 6.61 2.17 2.51
C HIS A 259 5.45 1.44 1.86
N ASP A 260 4.87 0.49 2.59
CA ASP A 260 3.53 0.01 2.30
C ASP A 260 2.81 -0.46 3.56
N ALA A 261 1.49 -0.43 3.49
CA ALA A 261 0.55 -0.96 4.47
C ALA A 261 -0.71 -1.54 3.78
N ASN A 262 -0.89 -1.29 2.49
CA ASN A 262 -2.07 -1.68 1.75
C ASN A 262 -1.81 -2.99 1.01
N ALA A 263 -2.32 -4.11 1.52
CA ALA A 263 -2.21 -5.41 0.87
C ALA A 263 -3.36 -5.72 -0.10
N TRP A 264 -4.11 -4.70 -0.54
CA TRP A 264 -5.30 -4.85 -1.36
C TRP A 264 -5.02 -4.40 -2.80
N PRO A 265 -5.23 -5.27 -3.81
CA PRO A 265 -5.19 -4.83 -5.20
C PRO A 265 -6.23 -3.75 -5.47
N SER A 266 -5.84 -2.80 -6.31
CA SER A 266 -6.68 -1.68 -6.74
C SER A 266 -6.92 -1.75 -8.25
N PRO A 267 -8.07 -1.26 -8.74
CA PRO A 267 -8.30 -1.17 -10.17
C PRO A 267 -7.37 -0.15 -10.83
N ARG A 268 -6.94 0.85 -10.07
CA ARG A 268 -6.34 2.09 -10.58
C ARG A 268 -5.31 2.66 -9.63
N PHE A 269 -4.28 3.24 -10.22
CA PHE A 269 -3.23 3.98 -9.54
C PHE A 269 -2.90 5.26 -10.31
N ALA A 270 -2.40 6.28 -9.61
CA ALA A 270 -1.91 7.53 -10.17
C ALA A 270 -0.56 7.90 -9.52
N THR A 271 -0.14 9.17 -9.60
CA THR A 271 1.15 9.68 -9.10
C THR A 271 2.40 9.08 -9.78
N LEU A 272 2.25 8.60 -11.02
CA LEU A 272 3.38 8.24 -11.89
C LEU A 272 3.77 9.46 -12.76
N PRO A 273 4.99 9.98 -12.64
CA PRO A 273 5.46 11.06 -13.52
C PRO A 273 5.79 10.55 -14.92
N ALA A 274 5.61 11.40 -15.93
CA ALA A 274 6.29 11.23 -17.22
C ALA A 274 7.80 11.55 -17.06
N PRO A 275 8.69 10.93 -17.86
CA PRO A 275 10.13 11.14 -17.76
C PRO A 275 10.51 12.61 -18.03
N ALA A 276 11.39 13.19 -17.20
CA ALA A 276 12.07 14.42 -17.57
C ALA A 276 13.18 14.15 -18.61
N PRO A 277 13.73 15.18 -19.29
CA PRO A 277 14.84 14.98 -20.21
C PRO A 277 16.02 14.26 -19.53
N GLY A 278 16.46 13.13 -20.10
CA GLY A 278 17.53 12.29 -19.54
C GLY A 278 17.05 11.20 -18.58
N GLU A 279 15.82 11.27 -18.08
CA GLU A 279 15.25 10.24 -17.20
C GLU A 279 14.73 9.04 -18.00
N ARG A 280 15.00 7.84 -17.49
CA ARG A 280 14.30 6.61 -17.86
C ARG A 280 13.42 6.19 -16.69
N ILE A 281 12.14 5.92 -16.95
CA ILE A 281 11.20 5.44 -15.94
C ILE A 281 10.77 4.01 -16.29
N VAL A 282 10.96 3.10 -15.33
CA VAL A 282 10.46 1.73 -15.36
C VAL A 282 9.37 1.58 -14.32
N LEU A 283 8.17 1.17 -14.71
CA LEU A 283 7.12 0.73 -13.80
C LEU A 283 7.30 -0.77 -13.52
N TRP A 284 7.44 -1.13 -12.25
CA TRP A 284 7.49 -2.52 -11.80
C TRP A 284 6.07 -3.04 -11.56
N VAL A 285 5.61 -3.92 -12.46
CA VAL A 285 4.31 -4.57 -12.39
C VAL A 285 4.47 -5.93 -11.71
N GLN A 286 3.91 -6.08 -10.51
CA GLN A 286 4.06 -7.26 -9.67
C GLN A 286 2.71 -7.97 -9.55
N ASN A 287 2.52 -9.07 -10.28
CA ASN A 287 1.26 -9.83 -10.22
C ASN A 287 1.07 -10.36 -8.79
N SER A 288 -0.07 -10.07 -8.16
CA SER A 288 -0.35 -10.50 -6.78
C SER A 288 -1.14 -11.82 -6.71
N HIS A 289 -1.30 -12.51 -7.83
CA HIS A 289 -2.13 -13.72 -7.94
C HIS A 289 -1.37 -14.91 -8.53
N ALA A 290 -1.92 -16.09 -8.27
CA ALA A 290 -1.47 -17.35 -8.85
C ALA A 290 -1.95 -17.59 -10.30
N THR A 291 -2.72 -16.66 -10.87
CA THR A 291 -3.14 -16.75 -12.27
C THR A 291 -2.47 -15.66 -13.10
N PRO A 292 -2.18 -15.94 -14.39
CA PRO A 292 -1.55 -14.96 -15.26
C PRO A 292 -2.46 -13.75 -15.48
N ILE A 293 -1.85 -12.57 -15.59
CA ILE A 293 -2.52 -11.36 -16.05
C ILE A 293 -2.54 -11.41 -17.58
N PRO A 294 -3.70 -11.47 -18.24
CA PRO A 294 -3.74 -11.58 -19.69
C PRO A 294 -3.17 -10.33 -20.38
N ALA A 295 -2.50 -10.55 -21.51
CA ALA A 295 -1.99 -9.50 -22.39
C ALA A 295 -3.04 -8.42 -22.71
N GLY A 296 -2.63 -7.15 -22.65
CA GLY A 296 -3.45 -5.99 -23.02
C GLY A 296 -4.53 -5.59 -22.01
N THR A 297 -4.67 -6.31 -20.90
CA THR A 297 -5.71 -6.01 -19.89
C THR A 297 -5.37 -4.81 -19.02
N MET A 298 -4.08 -4.56 -18.82
CA MET A 298 -3.58 -3.40 -18.11
C MET A 298 -3.14 -2.31 -19.08
N THR A 299 -3.42 -1.07 -18.73
CA THR A 299 -3.16 0.07 -19.62
C THR A 299 -2.67 1.28 -18.86
N ILE A 300 -1.89 2.14 -19.52
CA ILE A 300 -1.36 3.40 -18.98
C ILE A 300 -1.77 4.54 -19.90
N ASN A 301 -2.13 5.69 -19.34
CA ASN A 301 -2.53 6.87 -20.09
C ASN A 301 -2.06 8.17 -19.40
N PRO A 302 -1.84 9.26 -20.15
CA PRO A 302 -1.75 10.58 -19.55
C PRO A 302 -3.02 10.90 -18.76
N MET A 303 -2.86 11.53 -17.60
CA MET A 303 -3.98 11.85 -16.73
C MET A 303 -5.03 12.69 -17.46
N GLY A 304 -6.30 12.25 -17.40
CA GLY A 304 -7.41 12.92 -18.08
C GLY A 304 -7.47 12.70 -19.60
N VAL A 305 -6.76 11.71 -20.13
CA VAL A 305 -6.77 11.32 -21.54
C VAL A 305 -7.28 9.88 -21.69
N GLU A 306 -8.35 9.68 -22.45
CA GLU A 306 -9.01 8.38 -22.68
C GLU A 306 -8.24 7.44 -23.61
N GLN A 307 -7.24 7.93 -24.35
CA GLN A 307 -6.41 7.07 -25.18
C GLN A 307 -5.38 6.36 -24.32
N HIS A 308 -5.54 5.04 -24.15
CA HIS A 308 -4.66 4.25 -23.31
C HIS A 308 -3.68 3.41 -24.15
N ALA A 309 -2.47 3.24 -23.61
CA ALA A 309 -1.46 2.33 -24.13
C ALA A 309 -1.50 0.99 -23.36
N PRO A 310 -1.72 -0.14 -24.04
CA PRO A 310 -1.76 -1.45 -23.39
C PRO A 310 -0.36 -2.00 -23.08
N ILE A 311 -0.22 -2.66 -21.93
CA ILE A 311 0.89 -3.58 -21.68
C ILE A 311 0.56 -4.88 -22.43
N VAL A 312 1.28 -5.18 -23.49
CA VAL A 312 0.91 -6.21 -24.47
C VAL A 312 1.39 -7.61 -24.07
N GLU A 313 2.24 -7.69 -23.07
CA GLU A 313 2.77 -8.91 -22.50
C GLU A 313 1.77 -9.56 -21.54
N GLU A 314 1.67 -10.89 -21.59
CA GLU A 314 1.08 -11.65 -20.49
C GLU A 314 2.08 -11.69 -19.34
N ILE A 315 1.59 -11.54 -18.10
CA ILE A 315 2.43 -11.56 -16.90
C ILE A 315 2.06 -12.79 -16.09
N GLY A 316 3.04 -13.67 -15.87
CA GLY A 316 2.85 -14.93 -15.17
C GLY A 316 2.36 -14.79 -13.72
N PRO A 317 1.85 -15.89 -13.12
CA PRO A 317 1.55 -15.98 -11.69
C PRO A 317 2.69 -15.43 -10.83
N PHE A 318 2.41 -14.52 -9.90
CA PHE A 318 3.42 -13.92 -9.00
C PHE A 318 4.66 -13.30 -9.69
N ALA A 319 4.65 -13.10 -11.01
CA ALA A 319 5.78 -12.56 -11.74
C ALA A 319 5.95 -11.05 -11.51
N THR A 320 7.19 -10.59 -11.69
CA THR A 320 7.56 -9.16 -11.64
C THR A 320 8.07 -8.73 -13.00
N HIS A 321 7.37 -7.79 -13.63
CA HIS A 321 7.63 -7.34 -14.99
C HIS A 321 8.01 -5.85 -15.03
N ALA A 322 9.01 -5.51 -15.83
CA ALA A 322 9.48 -4.15 -16.04
C ALA A 322 8.80 -3.52 -17.27
N VAL A 323 8.06 -2.42 -17.06
CA VAL A 323 7.44 -1.66 -18.16
C VAL A 323 8.19 -0.35 -18.35
N ASP A 324 8.83 -0.18 -19.51
CA ASP A 324 9.50 1.08 -19.86
C ASP A 324 8.48 2.13 -20.32
N ILE A 325 8.30 3.17 -19.50
CA ILE A 325 7.29 4.20 -19.74
C ILE A 325 7.59 5.04 -20.97
N GLY A 326 8.87 5.33 -21.23
CA GLY A 326 9.29 6.12 -22.40
C GLY A 326 9.07 5.37 -23.71
N ALA A 327 9.24 4.04 -23.68
CA ALA A 327 8.96 3.18 -24.83
C ALA A 327 7.43 3.01 -25.05
N LEU A 328 6.66 2.85 -23.98
CA LEU A 328 5.21 2.65 -24.05
C LEU A 328 4.47 3.91 -24.50
N LEU A 329 4.90 5.08 -24.03
CA LEU A 329 4.26 6.38 -24.27
C LEU A 329 5.28 7.41 -24.81
N PRO A 330 5.71 7.27 -26.07
CA PRO A 330 6.76 8.12 -26.64
C PRO A 330 6.32 9.58 -26.75
N GLY A 331 7.24 10.50 -26.45
CA GLY A 331 7.03 11.94 -26.57
C GLY A 331 6.36 12.61 -25.37
N LEU A 332 5.98 11.85 -24.34
CA LEU A 332 5.58 12.43 -23.06
C LEU A 332 6.81 12.94 -22.30
N ALA A 333 6.62 14.03 -21.57
CA ALA A 333 7.66 14.63 -20.76
C ALA A 333 7.08 15.20 -19.47
N TRP A 334 7.87 15.18 -18.40
CA TRP A 334 7.60 15.93 -17.18
C TRP A 334 7.20 17.39 -17.51
N PRO A 335 6.18 17.98 -16.87
CA PRO A 335 5.42 17.49 -15.72
C PRO A 335 4.08 16.81 -16.08
N THR A 336 4.00 16.03 -17.17
CA THR A 336 2.81 15.19 -17.39
C THR A 336 2.68 14.14 -16.29
N GLN A 337 1.45 13.93 -15.81
CA GLN A 337 1.07 12.85 -14.89
C GLN A 337 0.47 11.69 -15.66
N LEU A 338 0.71 10.47 -15.20
CA LEU A 338 0.19 9.24 -15.78
C LEU A 338 -0.73 8.51 -14.80
N GLU A 339 -1.74 7.85 -15.36
CA GLU A 339 -2.65 6.94 -14.68
C GLU A 339 -2.36 5.50 -15.12
N PHE A 340 -2.52 4.56 -14.20
CA PHE A 340 -2.34 3.13 -14.45
C PHE A 340 -3.62 2.37 -14.14
N ARG A 341 -4.22 1.76 -15.16
CA ARG A 341 -5.37 0.86 -15.05
C ARG A 341 -4.87 -0.57 -14.79
N ALA A 342 -4.60 -0.86 -13.52
CA ALA A 342 -4.11 -2.15 -13.05
C ALA A 342 -5.18 -3.26 -13.01
N GLY A 343 -6.46 -2.92 -13.03
CA GLY A 343 -7.54 -3.89 -13.16
C GLY A 343 -7.69 -4.88 -11.99
N ASN A 344 -7.30 -4.48 -10.77
CA ASN A 344 -7.29 -5.30 -9.56
C ASN A 344 -6.24 -6.42 -9.57
N HIS A 345 -5.20 -6.37 -10.41
CA HIS A 345 -4.22 -7.45 -10.52
C HIS A 345 -3.03 -7.37 -9.55
N LEU A 346 -2.76 -6.19 -8.98
CA LEU A 346 -1.53 -5.96 -8.23
C LEU A 346 -1.73 -5.08 -7.00
N VAL A 347 -0.98 -5.41 -5.96
CA VAL A 347 -0.73 -4.58 -4.78
C VAL A 347 0.28 -3.48 -5.14
N ARG A 348 0.12 -2.30 -4.52
CA ARG A 348 0.81 -1.01 -4.78
C ARG A 348 2.09 -1.12 -5.65
N PRO A 349 2.04 -0.67 -6.92
CA PRO A 349 3.19 -0.72 -7.81
C PRO A 349 4.23 0.34 -7.45
N ARG A 350 5.48 0.04 -7.82
CA ARG A 350 6.64 0.92 -7.68
C ARG A 350 7.17 1.30 -9.05
N TYR A 351 7.76 2.47 -9.15
CA TYR A 351 8.48 2.89 -10.34
C TYR A 351 9.91 3.27 -9.97
N GLU A 352 10.82 2.94 -10.87
CA GLU A 352 12.25 3.20 -10.79
C GLU A 352 12.59 4.26 -11.84
N VAL A 353 13.29 5.30 -11.41
CA VAL A 353 13.79 6.36 -12.29
C VAL A 353 15.31 6.31 -12.28
N SER A 354 15.90 6.16 -13.46
CA SER A 354 17.34 6.30 -13.68
C SER A 354 17.62 7.63 -14.36
N ASP A 355 18.58 8.38 -13.83
CA ASP A 355 19.12 9.62 -14.41
C ASP A 355 20.65 9.60 -14.28
N GLY A 356 21.34 9.35 -15.39
CA GLY A 356 22.79 9.10 -15.38
C GLY A 356 23.16 7.93 -14.47
N LEU A 357 23.94 8.21 -13.43
CA LEU A 357 24.35 7.22 -12.41
C LEU A 357 23.40 7.14 -11.22
N CYS A 358 22.45 8.06 -11.10
CA CYS A 358 21.53 8.10 -9.97
C CYS A 358 20.28 7.27 -10.28
N THR A 359 19.91 6.37 -9.38
CA THR A 359 18.64 5.65 -9.45
C THR A 359 17.82 5.97 -8.20
N ARG A 360 16.52 6.14 -8.39
CA ARG A 360 15.55 6.27 -7.30
C ARG A 360 14.34 5.41 -7.54
N ILE A 361 13.72 4.94 -6.46
CA ILE A 361 12.47 4.18 -6.49
C ILE A 361 11.43 4.88 -5.62
N ALA A 362 10.24 5.04 -6.18
CA ALA A 362 9.06 5.55 -5.50
C ALA A 362 7.84 4.65 -5.80
N HIS A 363 6.70 4.96 -5.20
CA HIS A 363 5.48 4.18 -5.39
C HIS A 363 4.34 5.04 -5.92
N MET A 364 3.39 4.39 -6.59
CA MET A 364 2.14 4.99 -6.99
C MET A 364 1.12 4.94 -5.84
N ASN A 365 0.10 5.80 -5.90
CA ASN A 365 -1.01 5.79 -4.94
C ASN A 365 -2.31 5.29 -5.57
N VAL A 366 -3.19 4.74 -4.72
CA VAL A 366 -4.49 4.22 -5.13
C VAL A 366 -5.40 5.37 -5.58
N GLU A 367 -5.83 5.29 -6.84
CA GLU A 367 -6.91 6.13 -7.35
C GLU A 367 -8.25 5.50 -6.96
N ARG A 368 -9.08 6.24 -6.22
CA ARG A 368 -10.30 5.72 -5.59
C ARG A 368 -11.48 5.79 -6.55
N SER A 369 -11.96 4.63 -6.99
CA SER A 369 -13.14 4.53 -7.87
C SER A 369 -14.48 4.77 -7.17
N ASP A 370 -14.51 4.68 -5.84
CA ASP A 370 -15.71 4.87 -5.01
C ASP A 370 -15.92 6.33 -4.58
N LEU A 371 -14.92 7.19 -4.74
CA LEU A 371 -15.03 8.61 -4.44
C LEU A 371 -15.70 9.38 -5.59
N ARG A 372 -16.50 10.37 -5.22
CA ARG A 372 -17.24 11.28 -6.10
C ARG A 372 -17.06 12.71 -5.62
N PRO A 373 -17.22 13.73 -6.49
CA PRO A 373 -17.30 15.12 -6.08
C PRO A 373 -18.27 15.29 -4.90
N GLU A 374 -17.81 15.98 -3.87
CA GLU A 374 -18.53 16.22 -2.62
C GLU A 374 -18.83 17.71 -2.48
N PRO A 375 -20.05 18.16 -2.83
CA PRO A 375 -20.42 19.57 -2.76
C PRO A 375 -20.27 20.18 -1.37
N ALA A 376 -20.39 19.38 -0.30
CA ALA A 376 -20.24 19.87 1.07
C ALA A 376 -18.86 20.47 1.34
N LEU A 377 -17.80 20.05 0.65
CA LEU A 377 -16.44 20.60 0.84
C LEU A 377 -16.37 22.10 0.55
N ARG A 378 -17.22 22.61 -0.36
CA ARG A 378 -17.27 24.05 -0.71
C ARG A 378 -17.86 24.91 0.40
N GLN A 379 -18.59 24.29 1.33
CA GLN A 379 -19.31 24.95 2.41
C GLN A 379 -18.91 24.36 3.76
N PHE A 380 -17.63 23.98 3.90
CA PHE A 380 -17.12 23.48 5.18
C PHE A 380 -17.39 24.50 6.30
N PRO A 381 -17.98 24.06 7.43
CA PRO A 381 -18.13 24.88 8.62
C PRO A 381 -16.80 25.52 9.02
N ALA A 382 -16.82 26.80 9.40
CA ALA A 382 -15.62 27.50 9.86
C ALA A 382 -14.94 26.81 11.05
N ASP A 383 -15.68 26.02 11.83
CA ASP A 383 -15.17 25.24 12.97
C ASP A 383 -14.25 24.08 12.55
N LEU A 384 -14.31 23.62 11.29
CA LEU A 384 -13.34 22.68 10.71
C LEU A 384 -12.09 23.39 10.18
N GLY A 385 -12.07 24.73 10.25
CA GLY A 385 -10.97 25.58 9.82
C GLY A 385 -10.61 25.38 8.35
N ARG A 386 -9.34 25.04 8.09
CA ARG A 386 -8.80 24.82 6.74
C ARG A 386 -9.21 23.47 6.12
N GLY A 387 -9.92 22.61 6.85
CA GLY A 387 -10.39 21.33 6.34
C GLY A 387 -9.24 20.35 6.06
N PHE A 388 -9.25 19.76 4.86
CA PHE A 388 -8.24 18.80 4.41
C PHE A 388 -6.91 19.48 4.10
N LEU A 389 -5.84 18.97 4.70
CA LEU A 389 -4.46 19.42 4.53
C LEU A 389 -3.61 18.26 4.03
N LEU A 390 -2.82 18.49 2.98
CA LEU A 390 -1.70 17.63 2.61
C LEU A 390 -0.40 18.36 2.96
N PRO A 391 0.20 18.10 4.14
CA PRO A 391 1.47 18.70 4.54
C PRO A 391 2.66 17.99 3.88
N PHE A 392 3.67 18.73 3.44
CA PHE A 392 4.94 18.18 2.96
C PHE A 392 6.12 19.14 3.23
N PRO A 393 7.32 18.61 3.48
CA PRO A 393 8.46 19.44 3.85
C PRO A 393 8.92 20.30 2.68
N VAL A 394 9.39 21.49 3.01
CA VAL A 394 10.27 22.30 2.16
C VAL A 394 11.65 22.16 2.76
N LEU A 395 12.46 21.26 2.19
CA LEU A 395 13.85 21.09 2.60
C LEU A 395 14.66 22.36 2.30
N ASP A 396 15.72 22.61 3.05
CA ASP A 396 16.53 23.84 2.96
C ASP A 396 16.84 24.20 1.49
N PRO A 397 16.24 25.29 0.96
CA PRO A 397 16.38 25.71 -0.44
C PRO A 397 17.82 25.94 -0.89
N LYS A 398 18.74 26.18 0.06
CA LYS A 398 20.19 26.30 -0.21
C LYS A 398 20.78 25.00 -0.72
N PHE A 399 20.27 23.87 -0.26
CA PHE A 399 20.80 22.54 -0.60
C PHE A 399 19.88 21.76 -1.51
N PHE A 400 18.57 22.05 -1.50
CA PHE A 400 17.57 21.28 -2.22
C PHE A 400 16.75 22.13 -3.18
N GLU A 401 16.37 21.51 -4.28
CA GLU A 401 15.26 21.94 -5.10
C GLU A 401 14.07 21.02 -4.80
N SER A 402 12.95 21.62 -4.42
CA SER A 402 11.72 20.90 -4.10
C SER A 402 10.61 21.29 -5.07
N TRP A 403 9.87 20.32 -5.58
CA TRP A 403 8.67 20.52 -6.41
C TRP A 403 7.47 19.77 -5.85
N VAL A 404 6.29 20.35 -6.03
CA VAL A 404 5.01 19.68 -5.79
C VAL A 404 4.14 19.70 -7.04
N GLN A 405 3.49 18.58 -7.29
CA GLN A 405 2.50 18.41 -8.34
C GLN A 405 1.21 17.86 -7.72
N PRO A 406 0.15 18.68 -7.61
CA PRO A 406 -1.17 18.21 -7.19
C PRO A 406 -1.67 17.10 -8.14
N THR A 407 -2.35 16.10 -7.58
CA THR A 407 -2.83 14.94 -8.34
C THR A 407 -4.30 14.67 -8.01
N PRO A 408 -5.21 14.77 -9.00
CA PRO A 408 -6.56 14.21 -8.91
C PRO A 408 -6.53 12.69 -8.71
N MET A 409 -7.25 12.18 -7.71
CA MET A 409 -7.19 10.76 -7.32
C MET A 409 -8.53 10.01 -7.40
N SER A 410 -9.46 10.56 -8.19
CA SER A 410 -10.68 9.89 -8.64
C SER A 410 -10.99 10.39 -10.05
N GLU A 411 -11.29 9.51 -11.00
CA GLU A 411 -11.75 9.88 -12.35
C GLU A 411 -12.95 10.82 -12.35
N SER A 412 -13.75 10.81 -11.29
CA SER A 412 -14.90 11.70 -11.18
C SER A 412 -14.51 13.15 -10.86
N ILE A 413 -13.23 13.43 -10.62
CA ILE A 413 -12.70 14.79 -10.43
C ILE A 413 -12.14 15.29 -11.76
N GLU A 414 -12.88 16.21 -12.38
CA GLU A 414 -12.51 16.83 -13.66
C GLU A 414 -11.63 18.08 -13.47
N SER A 415 -11.68 18.69 -12.29
CA SER A 415 -10.84 19.83 -11.93
C SER A 415 -10.52 19.88 -10.44
N LEU A 416 -9.35 20.41 -10.09
CA LEU A 416 -8.79 20.44 -8.75
C LEU A 416 -8.50 21.89 -8.31
N PRO A 417 -9.36 22.48 -7.46
CA PRO A 417 -9.22 23.84 -6.95
C PRO A 417 -8.30 23.87 -5.73
N VAL A 418 -7.08 24.40 -5.89
CA VAL A 418 -6.02 24.27 -4.87
C VAL A 418 -5.18 25.53 -4.68
N ARG A 419 -4.61 25.64 -3.48
CA ARG A 419 -3.51 26.55 -3.15
C ARG A 419 -2.49 25.88 -2.25
N LEU A 420 -1.36 26.54 -2.09
CA LEU A 420 -0.34 26.22 -1.09
C LEU A 420 -0.36 27.26 0.03
N ASP A 421 -0.38 26.81 1.28
CA ASP A 421 -0.09 27.62 2.46
C ASP A 421 1.35 27.31 2.92
N LEU A 422 2.21 28.31 3.11
CA LEU A 422 3.64 28.16 3.40
C LEU A 422 3.96 28.54 4.84
N PHE A 423 4.75 27.73 5.54
CA PHE A 423 5.12 27.92 6.95
C PHE A 423 6.61 27.70 7.18
N GLY A 424 7.22 28.53 8.04
CA GLY A 424 8.55 28.27 8.57
C GLY A 424 8.53 27.13 9.61
N GLU A 425 9.72 26.66 10.01
CA GLU A 425 9.83 25.64 11.07
C GLU A 425 9.19 26.08 12.40
N ASP A 426 9.18 27.38 12.67
CA ASP A 426 8.56 28.05 13.83
C ASP A 426 7.01 28.09 13.79
N GLY A 427 6.42 27.59 12.71
CA GLY A 427 4.99 27.57 12.46
C GLY A 427 4.36 28.91 12.07
N GLN A 428 5.18 29.94 11.87
CA GLN A 428 4.71 31.22 11.40
C GLN A 428 4.49 31.20 9.89
N PRO A 429 3.40 31.80 9.38
CA PRO A 429 3.12 31.82 7.96
C PRO A 429 4.18 32.63 7.20
N ARG A 430 4.56 32.14 6.03
CA ARG A 430 5.47 32.82 5.09
C ARG A 430 4.76 33.35 3.85
N GLY A 431 3.61 32.77 3.50
CA GLY A 431 2.80 33.23 2.40
C GLY A 431 1.81 32.18 1.94
N GLN A 432 1.12 32.52 0.84
CA GLN A 432 0.23 31.60 0.14
C GLN A 432 0.50 31.71 -1.36
N HIS A 433 0.38 30.60 -2.07
CA HIS A 433 0.48 30.55 -3.52
C HIS A 433 -0.80 29.92 -4.08
N PHE A 434 -1.62 30.68 -4.80
CA PHE A 434 -2.85 30.19 -5.40
C PHE A 434 -2.56 29.55 -6.76
N LEU A 435 -2.97 28.29 -6.95
CA LEU A 435 -2.74 27.54 -8.19
C LEU A 435 -3.95 27.63 -9.13
N GLY A 436 -5.11 28.04 -8.63
CA GLY A 436 -6.35 28.06 -9.40
C GLY A 436 -7.12 26.74 -9.35
N ASN A 437 -8.13 26.65 -10.22
CA ASN A 437 -8.86 25.42 -10.50
C ASN A 437 -8.17 24.66 -11.65
N LEU A 438 -7.27 23.75 -11.31
CA LEU A 438 -6.45 23.01 -12.27
C LEU A 438 -7.33 21.98 -13.01
N PRO A 439 -7.32 21.90 -14.34
CA PRO A 439 -8.00 20.80 -15.04
C PRO A 439 -7.34 19.46 -14.71
N ARG A 440 -8.07 18.34 -14.77
CA ARG A 440 -7.54 17.00 -14.44
C ARG A 440 -6.18 16.69 -15.07
N GLY A 441 -6.04 16.96 -16.37
CA GLY A 441 -4.80 16.76 -17.12
C GLY A 441 -3.80 17.91 -17.07
N HIS A 442 -3.81 18.73 -16.01
CA HIS A 442 -2.89 19.86 -15.88
C HIS A 442 -1.42 19.43 -15.91
N ARG A 443 -0.56 20.36 -16.32
CA ARG A 443 0.91 20.18 -16.41
C ARG A 443 1.62 21.16 -15.48
N VAL A 444 1.17 21.22 -14.24
CA VAL A 444 1.71 22.15 -13.23
C VAL A 444 2.60 21.38 -12.28
N ALA A 445 3.82 21.86 -12.10
CA ALA A 445 4.74 21.50 -11.03
C ALA A 445 5.28 22.79 -10.43
N VAL A 446 5.03 23.02 -9.14
CA VAL A 446 5.41 24.26 -8.45
C VAL A 446 6.75 24.07 -7.77
N ALA A 447 7.71 24.96 -8.06
CA ALA A 447 9.02 25.00 -7.43
C ALA A 447 8.93 25.67 -6.05
N LEU A 448 8.91 24.87 -4.98
CA LEU A 448 8.78 25.36 -3.60
C LEU A 448 10.02 26.16 -3.16
N HIS A 449 11.18 25.82 -3.72
CA HIS A 449 12.45 26.50 -3.47
C HIS A 449 12.52 27.92 -4.05
N ASP A 450 11.57 28.31 -4.91
CA ASP A 450 11.42 29.70 -5.38
C ASP A 450 10.42 30.48 -4.52
N LEU A 451 9.62 29.78 -3.70
CA LEU A 451 8.59 30.37 -2.84
C LEU A 451 9.04 30.56 -1.39
N MET A 452 10.09 29.85 -0.96
CA MET A 452 10.67 29.92 0.37
C MET A 452 12.20 30.02 0.28
N ASP A 453 12.81 30.83 1.13
CA ASP A 453 14.25 31.03 1.25
C ASP A 453 14.87 30.32 2.48
N GLU A 454 14.03 29.70 3.30
CA GLU A 454 14.38 28.94 4.49
C GLU A 454 13.64 27.59 4.53
N PRO A 455 14.11 26.59 5.32
CA PRO A 455 13.39 25.34 5.52
C PRO A 455 12.06 25.55 6.27
N GLY A 456 11.15 24.60 6.08
CA GLY A 456 9.84 24.58 6.73
C GLY A 456 8.94 23.53 6.09
N HIS A 457 7.67 23.87 5.88
CA HIS A 457 6.76 23.03 5.11
C HIS A 457 5.70 23.85 4.37
N ALA A 458 4.99 23.16 3.48
CA ALA A 458 3.81 23.68 2.83
C ALA A 458 2.62 22.72 3.02
N ASP A 459 1.43 23.28 3.11
CA ASP A 459 0.17 22.54 3.05
C ASP A 459 -0.48 22.77 1.69
N LEU A 460 -0.74 21.70 0.94
CA LEU A 460 -1.68 21.75 -0.18
C LEU A 460 -3.11 21.62 0.37
N VAL A 461 -3.95 22.59 0.01
CA VAL A 461 -5.33 22.70 0.52
C VAL A 461 -6.30 23.03 -0.61
N TYR A 462 -7.57 22.67 -0.42
CA TYR A 462 -8.62 23.08 -1.34
C TYR A 462 -8.86 24.61 -1.29
N ASP A 463 -9.07 25.22 -2.45
CA ASP A 463 -9.44 26.63 -2.57
C ASP A 463 -10.46 26.87 -3.69
N PHE A 464 -11.74 26.83 -3.30
CA PHE A 464 -12.89 26.87 -4.22
C PHE A 464 -13.24 28.27 -4.74
N ARG A 465 -12.38 29.29 -4.58
CA ARG A 465 -12.72 30.68 -4.98
C ARG A 465 -13.08 30.82 -6.47
N ASP A 466 -12.48 29.97 -7.32
CA ASP A 466 -12.74 29.90 -8.76
C ASP A 466 -13.64 28.71 -9.14
N GLY A 467 -14.40 28.18 -8.18
CA GLY A 467 -15.23 26.98 -8.37
C GLY A 467 -14.42 25.68 -8.30
N GLY A 468 -14.83 24.67 -9.07
CA GLY A 468 -14.20 23.34 -9.09
C GLY A 468 -14.78 22.34 -8.10
N GLU A 469 -14.15 21.18 -8.01
CA GLU A 469 -14.64 20.01 -7.28
C GLU A 469 -13.64 19.53 -6.24
N GLY A 470 -14.09 18.69 -5.31
CA GLY A 470 -13.21 17.99 -4.39
C GLY A 470 -13.93 16.77 -3.85
N ASP A 471 -13.18 15.76 -3.44
CA ASP A 471 -13.70 14.50 -2.90
C ASP A 471 -13.16 14.18 -1.50
N GLY A 472 -12.34 15.08 -0.93
CA GLY A 472 -11.66 14.88 0.35
C GLY A 472 -10.43 13.99 0.26
N TRP A 473 -9.95 13.67 -0.96
CA TRP A 473 -8.81 12.80 -1.22
C TRP A 473 -7.71 13.53 -2.01
N LEU A 474 -7.36 14.73 -1.54
CA LEU A 474 -6.33 15.57 -2.16
C LEU A 474 -4.96 14.90 -2.05
N HIS A 475 -4.26 14.71 -3.18
CA HIS A 475 -2.92 14.13 -3.22
C HIS A 475 -1.96 15.00 -4.03
N GLY A 476 -0.68 14.68 -3.92
CA GLY A 476 0.33 15.18 -4.83
C GLY A 476 1.58 14.31 -4.88
N LEU A 477 2.35 14.51 -5.93
CA LEU A 477 3.73 14.04 -6.06
C LEU A 477 4.67 15.15 -5.61
N MET A 478 5.59 14.83 -4.71
CA MET A 478 6.67 15.70 -4.29
C MET A 478 8.00 15.13 -4.78
N ARG A 479 8.83 15.99 -5.38
CA ARG A 479 10.17 15.67 -5.87
C ARG A 479 11.19 16.55 -5.16
N TYR A 480 12.24 15.94 -4.62
CA TYR A 480 13.32 16.62 -3.91
C TYR A 480 14.64 16.27 -4.58
N ARG A 481 15.41 17.27 -5.02
CA ARG A 481 16.72 17.10 -5.66
C ARG A 481 17.79 17.80 -4.84
N LEU A 482 18.84 17.08 -4.49
CA LEU A 482 20.02 17.66 -3.85
C LEU A 482 20.85 18.41 -4.90
N ARG A 483 21.10 19.70 -4.68
CA ARG A 483 21.87 20.55 -5.61
C ARG A 483 23.31 20.08 -5.80
N ALA A 484 23.92 19.52 -4.74
CA ALA A 484 25.34 19.18 -4.73
C ALA A 484 25.72 18.06 -5.71
N ASN A 485 24.84 17.07 -5.91
CA ASN A 485 25.14 15.87 -6.72
C ASN A 485 23.97 15.44 -7.63
N GLY A 486 22.83 16.12 -7.61
CA GLY A 486 21.66 15.78 -8.41
C GLY A 486 20.82 14.61 -7.89
N HIS A 487 21.21 13.98 -6.77
CA HIS A 487 20.45 12.87 -6.18
C HIS A 487 19.01 13.31 -5.91
N THR A 488 18.04 12.46 -6.25
CA THR A 488 16.62 12.83 -6.21
C THR A 488 15.81 11.79 -5.46
N ALA A 489 14.87 12.23 -4.65
CA ALA A 489 13.85 11.41 -4.00
C ALA A 489 12.45 11.88 -4.41
N GLU A 490 11.52 10.94 -4.52
CA GLU A 490 10.12 11.20 -4.84
C GLU A 490 9.22 10.52 -3.82
N THR A 491 8.15 11.20 -3.43
CA THR A 491 7.14 10.70 -2.49
C THR A 491 5.77 11.22 -2.89
N SER A 492 4.72 10.49 -2.52
CA SER A 492 3.35 10.94 -2.73
C SER A 492 2.43 10.40 -1.63
N PHE A 493 1.49 11.22 -1.19
CA PHE A 493 0.49 10.85 -0.18
C PHE A 493 -0.78 11.71 -0.26
N GLY A 494 -1.76 11.40 0.58
CA GLY A 494 -3.07 12.02 0.67
C GLY A 494 -3.29 12.93 1.87
N SER A 495 -4.21 13.87 1.71
CA SER A 495 -4.64 14.80 2.74
C SER A 495 -5.50 14.16 3.82
N HIS A 496 -5.49 14.74 5.02
CA HIS A 496 -6.46 14.47 6.09
C HIS A 496 -6.89 15.78 6.76
N ILE A 497 -7.89 15.72 7.65
CA ILE A 497 -8.15 16.82 8.58
C ILE A 497 -7.28 16.60 9.83
N PHE A 498 -6.60 17.65 10.30
CA PHE A 498 -5.63 17.54 11.39
C PHE A 498 -5.95 18.48 12.56
N ASN A 499 -5.78 17.97 13.77
CA ASN A 499 -5.72 18.73 15.01
C ASN A 499 -6.90 19.71 15.22
N THR A 500 -8.11 19.25 14.92
CA THR A 500 -9.37 19.87 15.33
C THR A 500 -10.22 18.83 16.06
N LEU A 501 -11.04 19.30 17.01
CA LEU A 501 -11.99 18.45 17.72
C LEU A 501 -13.26 18.17 16.89
N MET A 502 -13.52 19.00 15.87
CA MET A 502 -14.64 18.82 14.98
C MET A 502 -14.37 17.66 14.03
N THR A 503 -15.38 16.80 13.84
CA THR A 503 -15.27 15.66 12.94
C THR A 503 -16.10 15.87 11.69
N TRP A 504 -15.58 15.38 10.57
CA TRP A 504 -16.33 15.24 9.33
C TRP A 504 -16.21 13.80 8.85
N ARG A 505 -17.29 13.04 8.99
CA ARG A 505 -17.32 11.59 8.74
C ARG A 505 -16.25 10.87 9.57
N HIS A 506 -15.20 10.35 8.92
CA HIS A 506 -14.13 9.58 9.54
C HIS A 506 -12.88 10.43 9.83
N GLU A 507 -12.95 11.74 9.61
CA GLU A 507 -11.85 12.69 9.83
C GLU A 507 -12.08 13.55 11.07
N PRO A 508 -11.03 13.99 11.80
CA PRO A 508 -9.63 13.57 11.70
C PRO A 508 -9.42 12.06 11.90
N GLN A 509 -8.76 11.42 10.95
CA GLN A 509 -8.58 9.96 10.97
C GLN A 509 -7.90 9.47 12.25
N SER A 510 -8.45 8.40 12.85
CA SER A 510 -7.86 7.66 13.95
C SER A 510 -7.51 6.24 13.48
N TYR A 511 -6.30 5.77 13.80
CA TYR A 511 -5.84 4.43 13.43
C TYR A 511 -6.36 3.32 14.37
N SER A 512 -6.78 3.67 15.58
CA SER A 512 -7.12 2.71 16.63
C SER A 512 -8.58 2.78 17.10
N GLY A 513 -9.39 3.68 16.55
CA GLY A 513 -10.76 3.90 17.01
C GLY A 513 -11.55 4.91 16.16
N PRO A 514 -12.72 5.36 16.62
CA PRO A 514 -13.45 6.44 15.96
C PRO A 514 -12.67 7.77 16.00
N PRO A 515 -12.94 8.70 15.06
CA PRO A 515 -12.38 10.04 15.11
C PRO A 515 -12.88 10.83 16.34
N PRO A 516 -12.18 11.89 16.77
CA PRO A 516 -10.97 12.44 16.15
C PRO A 516 -9.69 11.72 16.61
N GLY A 517 -8.82 11.37 15.66
CA GLY A 517 -7.46 10.90 15.96
C GLY A 517 -6.51 12.06 16.23
N LEU A 518 -6.20 12.32 17.50
CA LEU A 518 -5.42 13.49 17.96
C LEU A 518 -4.14 13.11 18.69
N THR A 519 -3.63 11.90 18.44
CA THR A 519 -2.38 11.42 19.03
C THR A 519 -1.47 10.87 17.95
N THR A 520 -0.18 10.82 18.26
CA THR A 520 0.88 10.37 17.37
C THR A 520 1.56 9.13 17.94
N ARG A 521 1.74 8.14 17.06
CA ARG A 521 2.66 7.02 17.26
C ARG A 521 3.32 6.71 15.94
N LEU A 522 4.50 7.27 15.68
CA LEU A 522 5.29 7.00 14.47
C LEU A 522 6.51 6.15 14.82
N PHE A 523 6.98 5.39 13.83
CA PHE A 523 8.18 4.57 13.94
C PHE A 523 9.24 5.10 12.97
N LEU A 524 10.41 5.43 13.50
CA LEU A 524 11.57 5.81 12.71
C LEU A 524 12.65 4.74 12.88
N LYS A 525 12.87 3.93 11.84
CA LYS A 525 14.02 3.01 11.80
C LYS A 525 15.33 3.78 11.88
N LEU A 526 16.32 3.25 12.60
CA LEU A 526 17.66 3.83 12.58
C LEU A 526 18.36 3.55 11.24
N GLY A 527 19.44 4.31 11.03
CA GLY A 527 20.34 4.06 9.91
C GLY A 527 21.14 2.78 10.16
N GLN A 528 21.63 2.17 9.09
CA GLN A 528 22.49 0.99 9.17
C GLN A 528 23.75 1.23 8.35
N ASP A 529 24.85 0.62 8.78
CA ASP A 529 26.17 0.82 8.20
C ASP A 529 26.58 2.31 8.26
N SER A 530 27.01 2.90 7.15
CA SER A 530 27.38 4.32 7.06
C SER A 530 26.19 5.28 6.91
N ARG A 531 24.96 4.76 6.77
CA ARG A 531 23.77 5.58 6.54
C ARG A 531 23.17 6.02 7.86
N ARG A 532 22.69 7.25 7.91
CA ARG A 532 21.99 7.82 9.08
C ARG A 532 20.54 8.11 8.70
N SER A 533 19.60 7.62 9.50
CA SER A 533 18.18 7.95 9.33
C SER A 533 17.85 9.34 9.86
N PHE A 534 16.80 9.93 9.31
CA PHE A 534 16.19 11.16 9.81
C PHE A 534 14.68 11.12 9.62
N SER A 535 13.98 12.06 10.27
CA SER A 535 12.59 12.36 9.93
C SER A 535 12.28 13.84 10.01
N CYS A 536 11.50 14.36 9.06
CA CYS A 536 10.85 15.66 9.19
C CYS A 536 9.46 15.44 9.81
N LEU A 537 9.26 15.95 11.01
CA LEU A 537 7.96 15.97 11.68
C LEU A 537 7.28 17.30 11.41
N ILE A 538 6.02 17.25 11.00
CA ILE A 538 5.17 18.40 10.74
C ILE A 538 4.00 18.33 11.72
N TYR A 539 3.65 19.47 12.32
CA TYR A 539 2.43 19.62 13.12
C TYR A 539 1.37 20.37 12.31
N PRO A 540 0.69 19.70 11.36
CA PRO A 540 -0.34 20.34 10.56
C PRO A 540 -1.54 20.72 11.43
N ALA A 541 -2.07 21.92 11.28
CA ALA A 541 -3.20 22.38 12.08
C ALA A 541 -4.33 22.90 11.18
N SER A 542 -5.50 22.26 11.20
CA SER A 542 -6.67 22.75 10.48
C SER A 542 -7.24 24.02 11.14
N ILE A 543 -7.01 24.25 12.44
CA ILE A 543 -7.45 25.44 13.18
C ILE A 543 -6.27 26.19 13.81
N THR A 544 -6.47 27.47 14.13
CA THR A 544 -5.44 28.34 14.74
C THR A 544 -5.50 28.32 16.28
N GLY A 545 -4.42 28.74 16.93
CA GLY A 545 -4.39 28.94 18.40
C GLY A 545 -4.22 27.66 19.22
N LEU A 546 -3.75 26.58 18.59
CA LEU A 546 -3.37 25.36 19.27
C LEU A 546 -2.05 25.55 20.04
N PRO A 547 -1.86 24.85 21.17
CA PRO A 547 -0.58 24.82 21.86
C PRO A 547 0.46 24.06 21.06
N ASP A 548 1.73 24.29 21.40
CA ASP A 548 2.87 23.50 20.91
C ASP A 548 2.69 22.01 21.26
N SER A 549 3.29 21.16 20.45
CA SER A 549 3.36 19.73 20.70
C SER A 549 4.22 19.41 21.92
N GLU A 550 3.96 18.27 22.57
CA GLU A 550 4.86 17.67 23.55
C GLU A 550 5.23 16.27 23.07
N THR A 551 6.25 16.23 22.20
CA THR A 551 6.61 15.02 21.47
C THR A 551 7.79 14.34 22.15
N ILE A 552 7.60 13.09 22.56
CA ILE A 552 8.63 12.26 23.20
C ILE A 552 9.20 11.30 22.15
N LEU A 553 10.52 11.33 22.03
CA LEU A 553 11.31 10.44 21.18
C LEU A 553 11.90 9.35 22.07
N HIS A 554 11.49 8.10 21.86
CA HIS A 554 11.99 6.95 22.61
C HIS A 554 12.92 6.11 21.74
N LEU A 555 14.22 6.17 22.01
CA LEU A 555 15.22 5.35 21.34
C LEU A 555 15.22 3.93 21.93
N HIS A 556 15.05 2.93 21.07
CA HIS A 556 15.04 1.52 21.41
C HIS A 556 16.16 0.77 20.66
N ASP A 557 16.69 -0.27 21.29
CA ASP A 557 17.52 -1.26 20.60
C ASP A 557 16.67 -2.21 19.74
N ALA A 558 17.33 -3.11 19.02
CA ALA A 558 16.67 -4.09 18.16
C ALA A 558 15.69 -5.03 18.92
N ASN A 559 15.92 -5.25 20.22
CA ASN A 559 15.07 -6.09 21.08
C ASN A 559 13.95 -5.30 21.74
N GLY A 560 13.77 -4.03 21.36
CA GLY A 560 12.75 -3.14 21.90
C GLY A 560 12.98 -2.72 23.35
N VAL A 561 14.23 -2.76 23.83
CA VAL A 561 14.59 -2.15 25.12
C VAL A 561 14.82 -0.67 24.89
N GLU A 562 14.12 0.18 25.65
CA GLU A 562 14.36 1.62 25.62
C GLU A 562 15.76 1.94 26.19
N ILE A 563 16.58 2.63 25.40
CA ILE A 563 17.96 3.00 25.75
C ILE A 563 18.03 4.47 26.17
N ALA A 564 17.25 5.33 25.55
CA ALA A 564 17.24 6.76 25.82
C ALA A 564 15.90 7.39 25.44
N GLN A 565 15.62 8.54 26.01
CA GLN A 565 14.45 9.35 25.69
C GLN A 565 14.82 10.82 25.60
N SER A 566 14.11 11.57 24.76
CA SER A 566 14.24 13.02 24.64
C SER A 566 12.90 13.65 24.28
N THR A 567 12.67 14.88 24.73
CA THR A 567 11.44 15.61 24.42
C THR A 567 11.76 16.77 23.50
N ILE A 568 10.96 16.91 22.44
CA ILE A 568 10.96 18.06 21.53
C ILE A 568 9.60 18.75 21.57
N ARG A 569 9.57 20.01 21.15
CA ARG A 569 8.34 20.79 20.98
C ARG A 569 8.29 21.33 19.57
N ILE A 570 7.14 21.20 18.94
CA ILE A 570 6.88 21.70 17.59
C ILE A 570 5.73 22.70 17.72
N ALA A 571 5.91 23.91 17.22
CA ALA A 571 4.83 24.90 17.19
C ALA A 571 3.68 24.39 16.30
N ALA A 572 2.44 24.80 16.61
CA ALA A 572 1.32 24.50 15.74
C ALA A 572 1.54 25.10 14.34
N SER A 573 1.28 24.32 13.28
CA SER A 573 1.66 24.65 11.89
C SER A 573 3.16 24.80 11.68
N GLY A 574 4.00 24.27 12.57
CA GLY A 574 5.46 24.21 12.45
C GLY A 574 5.98 22.83 12.05
N SER A 575 7.30 22.73 11.92
CA SER A 575 7.98 21.48 11.58
C SER A 575 9.33 21.37 12.27
N HIS A 576 9.84 20.14 12.44
CA HIS A 576 11.10 19.87 13.11
C HIS A 576 11.84 18.71 12.45
N MET A 577 13.12 18.91 12.15
CA MET A 577 13.99 17.84 11.65
C MET A 577 14.59 17.04 12.81
N VAL A 578 14.34 15.73 12.81
CA VAL A 578 14.83 14.79 13.80
C VAL A 578 15.99 14.00 13.21
N TRP A 579 17.17 14.20 13.76
CA TRP A 579 18.35 13.38 13.53
C TRP A 579 18.69 12.60 14.81
N PRO A 580 18.43 11.28 14.88
CA PRO A 580 18.63 10.51 16.11
C PRO A 580 20.04 10.64 16.71
N HIS A 581 21.06 10.70 15.85
CA HIS A 581 22.46 10.81 16.30
C HIS A 581 22.83 12.20 16.84
N GLU A 582 22.13 13.25 16.42
CA GLU A 582 22.30 14.60 16.98
C GLU A 582 21.57 14.74 18.32
N ILE A 583 20.41 14.07 18.47
CA ILE A 583 19.58 14.15 19.68
C ILE A 583 20.12 13.26 20.80
N PHE A 584 20.45 12.01 20.50
CA PHE A 584 20.86 11.01 21.49
C PHE A 584 22.38 10.81 21.58
N GLY A 585 23.13 11.37 20.63
CA GLY A 585 24.56 11.13 20.46
C GLY A 585 24.85 9.88 19.62
N VAL A 586 25.96 9.92 18.88
CA VAL A 586 26.39 8.84 17.97
C VAL A 586 26.58 7.52 18.72
N GLU A 587 27.25 7.54 19.88
CA GLU A 587 27.52 6.33 20.69
C GLU A 587 26.22 5.63 21.12
N THR A 588 25.22 6.40 21.57
CA THR A 588 23.92 5.87 22.01
C THR A 588 23.16 5.23 20.84
N VAL A 589 23.18 5.88 19.67
CA VAL A 589 22.55 5.34 18.46
C VAL A 589 23.27 4.07 17.97
N GLU A 590 24.60 4.04 18.03
CA GLU A 590 25.37 2.84 17.67
C GLU A 590 25.13 1.69 18.64
N LYS A 591 24.92 1.97 19.93
CA LYS A 591 24.51 0.97 20.93
C LYS A 591 23.14 0.36 20.63
N ALA A 592 22.20 1.11 20.05
CA ALA A 592 20.91 0.57 19.63
C ALA A 592 21.05 -0.48 18.51
N GLY A 593 22.11 -0.36 17.68
CA GLY A 593 22.49 -1.34 16.68
C GLY A 593 21.54 -1.43 15.49
N ALA A 594 21.85 -2.37 14.59
CA ALA A 594 20.99 -2.68 13.45
C ALA A 594 19.64 -3.21 13.93
N GLY A 595 18.54 -2.65 13.40
CA GLY A 595 17.18 -2.95 13.88
C GLY A 595 16.72 -2.06 15.05
N GLY A 596 17.60 -1.23 15.63
CA GLY A 596 17.17 -0.19 16.56
C GLY A 596 16.26 0.85 15.88
N TYR A 597 15.44 1.53 16.68
CA TYR A 597 14.44 2.47 16.18
C TYR A 597 14.09 3.55 17.20
N VAL A 598 13.53 4.65 16.71
CA VAL A 598 12.91 5.69 17.53
C VAL A 598 11.39 5.57 17.43
N LEU A 599 10.74 5.38 18.57
CA LEU A 599 9.29 5.49 18.68
C LEU A 599 8.94 6.94 19.02
N ILE A 600 8.20 7.60 18.12
CA ILE A 600 7.82 9.01 18.25
C ILE A 600 6.39 9.05 18.78
N ARG A 601 6.21 9.64 19.96
CA ARG A 601 4.96 9.64 20.70
C ARG A 601 4.54 11.06 21.00
N ASP A 602 3.27 11.37 20.72
CA ASP A 602 2.67 12.63 21.12
C ASP A 602 1.22 12.37 21.54
N LEU A 603 0.82 12.84 22.71
CA LEU A 603 -0.53 12.68 23.23
C LEU A 603 -1.37 13.95 23.12
N THR A 604 -0.77 15.07 22.70
CA THR A 604 -1.42 16.37 22.58
C THR A 604 -1.87 16.65 21.16
N CYS A 605 -1.21 16.04 20.16
CA CYS A 605 -1.52 16.26 18.75
C CYS A 605 -1.23 15.05 17.84
N ARG A 606 -1.80 15.11 16.63
CA ARG A 606 -1.48 14.25 15.48
C ARG A 606 -0.43 14.95 14.60
N LEU A 607 0.78 14.41 14.57
CA LEU A 607 1.85 14.83 13.67
C LEU A 607 1.76 14.08 12.35
N PHE A 608 2.33 14.70 11.32
CA PHE A 608 2.62 14.07 10.04
C PHE A 608 4.13 13.93 9.87
N GLY A 609 4.60 12.79 9.38
CA GLY A 609 6.03 12.49 9.32
C GLY A 609 6.50 12.15 7.92
N TYR A 610 7.71 12.60 7.59
CA TYR A 610 8.51 12.08 6.48
C TYR A 610 9.79 11.48 7.04
N HIS A 611 10.23 10.34 6.53
CA HIS A 611 11.47 9.70 6.95
C HIS A 611 12.36 9.39 5.77
N GLY A 612 13.64 9.26 6.06
CA GLY A 612 14.66 9.06 5.07
C GLY A 612 15.95 8.54 5.66
N GLN A 613 16.89 8.22 4.80
CA GLN A 613 18.29 7.98 5.15
C GLN A 613 19.18 8.90 4.33
N ARG A 614 20.35 9.20 4.87
CA ARG A 614 21.42 9.91 4.17
C ARG A 614 22.74 9.22 4.41
N ASP A 615 23.58 9.15 3.38
CA ASP A 615 24.96 8.67 3.51
C ASP A 615 25.99 9.82 3.46
N ALA A 616 27.25 9.47 3.65
CA ALA A 616 28.36 10.43 3.64
C ALA A 616 28.64 11.04 2.27
N THR A 617 28.19 10.41 1.17
CA THR A 617 28.36 10.91 -0.20
C THR A 617 27.30 11.96 -0.56
N GLY A 618 26.26 12.08 0.27
CA GLY A 618 25.14 12.97 0.08
C GLY A 618 23.94 12.31 -0.59
N ALA A 619 23.99 11.02 -0.94
CA ALA A 619 22.80 10.30 -1.36
C ALA A 619 21.77 10.31 -0.22
N PHE A 620 20.50 10.47 -0.57
CA PHE A 620 19.43 10.53 0.41
C PHE A 620 18.14 9.88 -0.11
N SER A 621 17.32 9.42 0.81
CA SER A 621 15.96 8.97 0.53
C SER A 621 14.95 9.79 1.33
N LEU A 622 13.72 9.85 0.86
CA LEU A 622 12.63 10.52 1.57
C LEU A 622 11.29 9.92 1.14
N ASP A 623 10.49 9.52 2.11
CA ASP A 623 9.09 9.15 1.92
C ASP A 623 8.26 9.49 3.16
N HIS A 624 6.93 9.50 3.06
CA HIS A 624 6.08 9.74 4.23
C HIS A 624 6.09 8.54 5.20
N MET A 625 5.72 8.80 6.45
CA MET A 625 5.70 7.80 7.52
C MET A 625 4.28 7.32 7.80
N PHE A 626 4.14 6.03 8.14
CA PHE A 626 2.90 5.53 8.75
C PHE A 626 2.94 5.58 10.27
N GLY A 627 1.76 5.86 10.84
CA GLY A 627 1.49 5.59 12.25
C GLY A 627 1.38 4.09 12.48
N PHE A 628 1.84 3.63 13.65
CA PHE A 628 1.80 2.22 14.04
C PHE A 628 0.58 1.88 14.89
#